data_AF-U5S173-F1
#
_entry.id   AF-U5S173-F1
#
_cell.length_a   1.000
_cell.length_b   1.000
_cell.length_c   1.000
_cell.angle_alpha   90.00
_cell.angle_beta   90.00
_cell.angle_gamma   90.00
#
_symmetry.space_group_name_H-M   'P 1'
#
loop_
_entity.id
_entity.type
_entity.pdbx_description
1 polymer ?
#
loop_
_entity_poly.entity_id
_entity_poly.type
_entity_poly.pdbx_seq_one_letter_code
_entity_poly.pdbx_strand_id
1 'polypeptide(L)'
;LTQGLTKGLYGDSFSANAYGATWPWDGSTGIVKPSDRGNIGVWQDTPENNLQTMRAAMHIAGCDQVGAIELTDRVKQRIFDANTTVFEDIAQPLYKDGIYHVPSKCRWILTFAALQNRD
;
A
#
# COMPACT_ATOMS: atom_id res chain seq x y z
N LEU A 1 42.59 4.93 -2.27
CA LEU A 1 41.56 5.55 -3.13
C LEU A 1 40.80 4.45 -3.86
N THR A 2 39.79 3.86 -3.22
CA THR A 2 38.69 3.08 -3.84
C THR A 2 37.89 2.41 -2.71
N GLN A 3 36.85 3.09 -2.23
CA GLN A 3 35.72 2.42 -1.60
C GLN A 3 34.54 2.59 -2.54
N GLY A 4 34.05 1.45 -3.03
CA GLY A 4 32.95 1.35 -3.98
C GLY A 4 31.69 1.91 -3.36
N LEU A 5 31.13 2.91 -4.03
CA LEU A 5 29.80 3.43 -3.80
C LEU A 5 28.79 2.31 -4.11
N THR A 6 28.35 1.57 -3.10
CA THR A 6 27.09 0.84 -3.17
C THR A 6 25.98 1.88 -3.32
N LYS A 7 25.55 2.05 -4.58
CA LYS A 7 24.32 2.73 -4.97
C LYS A 7 23.16 2.17 -4.13
N GLY A 8 22.80 2.87 -3.06
CA GLY A 8 21.47 2.80 -2.48
C GLY A 8 20.51 3.39 -3.51
N LEU A 9 20.04 2.54 -4.43
CA LEU A 9 18.86 2.86 -5.22
C LEU A 9 17.70 2.91 -4.23
N TYR A 10 17.33 4.13 -3.82
CA TYR A 10 16.01 4.41 -3.25
C TYR A 10 14.98 4.13 -4.34
N GLY A 11 14.61 2.86 -4.48
CA GLY A 11 13.54 2.39 -5.33
C GLY A 11 12.56 1.65 -4.45
N ASP A 12 11.54 2.35 -3.96
CA ASP A 12 10.38 1.69 -3.38
C ASP A 12 9.61 1.08 -4.55
N SER A 13 9.87 -0.19 -4.84
CA SER A 13 9.17 -0.93 -5.87
C SER A 13 7.72 -1.16 -5.44
N PHE A 14 6.78 -0.56 -6.16
CA PHE A 14 5.37 -0.87 -6.05
C PHE A 14 5.10 -2.21 -6.76
N SER A 15 4.98 -3.31 -5.99
CA SER A 15 4.68 -4.63 -6.55
C SER A 15 3.22 -5.01 -6.29
N ALA A 16 2.43 -5.14 -7.36
CA ALA A 16 1.24 -6.00 -7.34
C ALA A 16 1.73 -7.45 -7.28
N ASN A 17 1.69 -8.03 -6.07
CA ASN A 17 2.02 -9.42 -5.73
C ASN A 17 2.86 -10.17 -6.79
N ALA A 18 4.18 -9.96 -6.77
CA ALA A 18 5.09 -10.76 -7.57
C ALA A 18 5.02 -12.20 -7.06
N TYR A 19 4.55 -13.12 -7.90
CA TYR A 19 4.40 -14.56 -7.67
C TYR A 19 5.41 -15.12 -6.64
N GLY A 20 4.95 -15.34 -5.41
CA GLY A 20 5.71 -16.03 -4.35
C GLY A 20 6.55 -15.16 -3.41
N ALA A 21 6.55 -13.83 -3.54
CA ALA A 21 7.26 -12.96 -2.61
C ALA A 21 6.43 -12.62 -1.36
N THR A 22 6.87 -13.02 -0.17
CA THR A 22 6.27 -12.64 1.11
C THR A 22 6.76 -11.24 1.50
N TRP A 23 6.12 -10.19 0.98
CA TRP A 23 6.40 -8.83 1.41
C TRP A 23 5.76 -8.59 2.79
N PRO A 24 6.48 -7.99 3.75
CA PRO A 24 5.89 -7.67 5.04
C PRO A 24 4.72 -6.72 4.83
N TRP A 25 3.59 -7.05 5.45
CA TRP A 25 2.36 -6.27 5.37
C TRP A 25 2.55 -4.81 5.84
N ASP A 26 3.51 -4.58 6.74
CA ASP A 26 3.88 -3.30 7.34
C ASP A 26 5.04 -2.57 6.62
N GLY A 27 5.50 -3.12 5.49
CA GLY A 27 6.57 -2.56 4.66
C GLY A 27 7.95 -3.14 4.93
N SER A 28 8.94 -2.76 4.13
CA SER A 28 10.32 -3.28 4.25
C SER A 28 10.94 -2.91 5.61
N THR A 29 11.63 -3.88 6.23
CA THR A 29 12.37 -3.67 7.47
C THR A 29 13.71 -2.98 7.20
N GLY A 30 14.15 -2.10 8.11
CA GLY A 30 15.44 -1.40 7.99
C GLY A 30 15.41 -0.05 7.25
N ILE A 31 14.24 0.39 6.77
CA ILE A 31 14.05 1.76 6.25
C ILE A 31 13.68 2.69 7.42
N VAL A 32 14.52 3.70 7.68
CA VAL A 32 14.19 4.77 8.64
C VAL A 32 13.08 5.62 8.05
N LYS A 33 11.89 5.57 8.64
CA LYS A 33 10.72 6.29 8.15
C LYS A 33 10.93 7.80 8.37
N PRO A 34 10.35 8.67 7.53
CA PRO A 34 10.39 10.11 7.78
C PRO A 34 9.87 10.51 9.17
N SER A 35 8.87 9.79 9.69
CA SER A 35 8.35 9.92 11.06
C SER A 35 9.39 9.68 12.16
N ASP A 36 10.43 8.90 11.87
CA ASP A 36 11.49 8.56 12.83
C ASP A 36 12.56 9.66 12.87
N ARG A 37 12.57 10.57 11.87
CA ARG A 37 13.55 11.66 11.73
C ARG A 37 13.08 12.98 12.32
N GLY A 38 11.96 12.99 13.01
CA GLY A 38 11.26 14.14 13.55
C GLY A 38 9.78 13.85 13.52
N ASN A 39 9.01 14.37 14.49
CA ASN A 39 7.57 14.13 14.59
C ASN A 39 6.78 14.91 13.51
N ILE A 40 7.13 14.68 12.25
CA ILE A 40 6.37 15.12 11.08
C ILE A 40 5.20 14.14 11.02
N GLY A 41 4.04 14.57 11.52
CA GLY A 41 2.84 13.73 11.59
C GLY A 41 2.48 13.11 10.23
N VAL A 42 1.58 12.13 10.24
CA VAL A 42 1.07 11.53 9.01
C VAL A 42 0.45 12.62 8.13
N TRP A 43 0.79 12.64 6.85
CA TRP A 43 0.19 13.56 5.89
C TRP A 43 -1.34 13.40 5.88
N GLN A 44 -2.06 14.50 6.03
CA GLN A 44 -3.52 14.54 6.01
C GLN A 44 -3.97 15.83 5.33
N ASP A 45 -4.76 15.70 4.28
CA ASP A 45 -5.44 16.80 3.61
C ASP A 45 -6.90 16.41 3.32
N THR A 46 -7.62 17.21 2.54
CA THR A 46 -8.96 16.87 2.04
C THR A 46 -8.94 15.54 1.27
N PRO A 47 -10.05 14.77 1.26
CA PRO A 47 -10.15 13.54 0.48
C PRO A 47 -9.75 13.71 -0.99
N GLU A 48 -10.11 14.84 -1.60
CA GLU A 48 -9.80 15.16 -2.99
C GLU A 48 -8.30 15.37 -3.21
N ASN A 49 -7.63 16.11 -2.33
CA ASN A 49 -6.19 16.33 -2.40
C ASN A 49 -5.40 15.06 -2.10
N ASN A 50 -5.86 14.26 -1.13
CA ASN A 50 -5.27 12.95 -0.84
C ASN A 50 -5.37 12.04 -2.06
N LEU A 51 -6.51 12.01 -2.75
CA LEU A 51 -6.69 11.22 -3.96
C LEU A 51 -5.80 11.75 -5.09
N GLN A 52 -5.71 13.07 -5.28
CA GLN A 52 -4.81 13.66 -6.27
C GLN A 52 -3.35 13.29 -6.01
N THR A 53 -2.93 13.31 -4.74
CA THR A 53 -1.58 12.90 -4.32
C THR A 53 -1.31 11.44 -4.66
N MET A 54 -2.26 10.55 -4.37
CA MET A 54 -2.15 9.12 -4.69
C MET A 54 -2.13 8.87 -6.20
N ARG A 55 -2.94 9.59 -6.99
CA ARG A 55 -2.89 9.53 -8.46
C ARG A 55 -1.52 9.94 -8.99
N ALA A 56 -0.97 11.06 -8.50
CA ALA A 56 0.35 11.52 -8.90
C ALA A 56 1.43 10.47 -8.60
N ALA A 57 1.42 9.89 -7.39
CA ALA A 57 2.35 8.82 -7.02
C ALA A 57 2.22 7.58 -7.93
N MET A 58 0.99 7.15 -8.21
CA MET A 58 0.74 5.98 -9.04
C MET A 58 1.03 6.21 -10.54
N HIS A 59 0.85 7.43 -11.04
CA HIS A 59 1.29 7.81 -12.40
C HIS A 59 2.82 7.80 -12.52
N ILE A 60 3.54 8.26 -11.49
CA ILE A 60 5.01 8.11 -11.43
C ILE A 60 5.40 6.63 -11.46
N ALA A 61 4.61 5.77 -10.80
CA ALA A 61 4.78 4.32 -10.83
C ALA A 61 4.34 3.65 -12.16
N GLY A 62 3.95 4.41 -13.19
CA GLY A 62 3.60 3.89 -14.52
C GLY A 62 2.15 3.39 -14.66
N CYS A 63 1.29 3.65 -13.68
CA CYS A 63 -0.13 3.31 -13.78
C CYS A 63 -0.90 4.40 -14.55
N ASP A 64 -1.71 3.99 -15.52
CA ASP A 64 -2.47 4.93 -16.38
C ASP A 64 -3.81 5.32 -15.74
N GLN A 65 -4.47 4.39 -15.04
CA GLN A 65 -5.75 4.64 -14.39
C GLN A 65 -5.62 4.44 -12.90
N VAL A 66 -6.11 5.40 -12.11
CA VAL A 66 -6.03 5.38 -10.64
C VAL A 66 -7.31 5.95 -10.04
N GLY A 67 -7.89 5.20 -9.10
CA GLY A 67 -9.14 5.55 -8.43
C GLY A 67 -9.18 5.07 -6.98
N ALA A 68 -10.29 5.38 -6.30
CA ALA A 68 -10.55 4.89 -4.96
C ALA A 68 -11.99 4.38 -4.87
N ILE A 69 -12.18 3.29 -4.13
CA ILE A 69 -13.48 2.67 -3.88
C ILE A 69 -13.71 2.68 -2.38
N GLU A 70 -14.92 3.05 -1.95
CA GLU A 70 -15.31 2.99 -0.54
C GLU A 70 -15.55 1.53 -0.09
N LEU A 71 -14.98 1.16 1.06
CA LEU A 71 -15.17 -0.12 1.74
C LEU A 71 -16.52 -0.18 2.46
N THR A 72 -17.58 -0.25 1.67
CA THR A 72 -18.91 -0.61 2.17
C THR A 72 -18.98 -2.11 2.50
N ASP A 73 -19.94 -2.53 3.33
CA ASP A 73 -20.11 -3.95 3.68
C ASP A 73 -20.37 -4.82 2.45
N ARG A 74 -21.07 -4.27 1.44
CA ARG A 74 -21.27 -4.93 0.15
C ARG A 74 -19.97 -5.16 -0.60
N VAL A 75 -19.04 -4.20 -0.57
CA VAL A 75 -17.73 -4.32 -1.21
C VAL A 75 -16.88 -5.36 -0.48
N LYS A 76 -16.89 -5.34 0.86
CA LYS A 76 -16.18 -6.32 1.70
C LYS A 76 -16.60 -7.75 1.35
N GLN A 77 -17.90 -8.01 1.30
CA GLN A 77 -18.46 -9.34 1.00
C GLN A 77 -18.21 -9.82 -0.44
N ARG A 78 -17.97 -8.91 -1.40
CA ARG A 78 -17.82 -9.27 -2.82
C ARG A 78 -16.37 -9.38 -3.28
N ILE A 79 -15.46 -8.66 -2.64
CA ILE A 79 -14.06 -8.58 -3.06
C ILE A 79 -13.15 -9.48 -2.21
N PHE A 80 -13.45 -9.65 -0.93
CA PHE A 80 -12.59 -10.37 -0.01
C PHE A 80 -13.19 -11.72 0.40
N ASP A 81 -12.35 -12.74 0.51
CA ASP A 81 -12.72 -14.03 1.10
C ASP A 81 -12.73 -13.92 2.62
N ALA A 82 -13.87 -14.26 3.22
CA ALA A 82 -14.07 -14.22 4.67
C ALA A 82 -13.18 -15.20 5.44
N ASN A 83 -12.66 -16.25 4.78
CA ASN A 83 -11.73 -17.21 5.40
C ASN A 83 -10.30 -16.69 5.48
N THR A 84 -9.95 -15.68 4.67
CA THR A 84 -8.59 -15.15 4.58
C THR A 84 -8.48 -13.71 5.07
N THR A 85 -9.59 -12.98 5.21
CA THR A 85 -9.58 -11.55 5.53
C THR A 85 -10.68 -11.20 6.52
N VAL A 86 -10.29 -10.56 7.64
CA VAL A 86 -11.19 -10.11 8.70
C VAL A 86 -11.03 -8.61 8.90
N PHE A 87 -12.16 -7.90 8.98
CA PHE A 87 -12.21 -6.48 9.32
C PHE A 87 -12.64 -6.33 10.79
N GLU A 88 -11.78 -5.76 11.63
CA GLU A 88 -12.00 -5.68 13.07
C GLU A 88 -11.43 -4.40 13.69
N ASP A 89 -11.89 -4.06 14.90
CA ASP A 89 -11.46 -2.84 15.60
C ASP A 89 -10.08 -3.03 16.26
N ILE A 90 -9.03 -2.95 15.44
CA ILE A 90 -7.63 -3.05 15.86
C ILE A 90 -6.86 -1.78 15.47
N ALA A 91 -5.85 -1.44 16.27
CA ALA A 91 -5.08 -0.21 16.07
C ALA A 91 -4.17 -0.26 14.83
N GLN A 92 -3.56 -1.41 14.58
CA GLN A 92 -2.63 -1.66 13.48
C GLN A 92 -3.00 -2.97 12.79
N PRO A 93 -2.83 -3.05 11.47
CA PRO A 93 -3.12 -4.28 10.75
C PRO A 93 -2.04 -5.33 11.00
N LEU A 94 -2.39 -6.61 10.90
CA LEU A 94 -1.44 -7.72 11.06
C LEU A 94 -1.85 -8.93 10.22
N TYR A 95 -0.86 -9.73 9.83
CA TYR A 95 -1.07 -11.02 9.19
C TYR A 95 -0.71 -12.13 10.18
N LYS A 96 -1.67 -13.01 10.48
CA LYS A 96 -1.51 -14.08 11.47
C LYS A 96 -2.30 -15.31 11.07
N ASP A 97 -1.70 -16.49 11.22
CA ASP A 97 -2.35 -17.78 11.00
C ASP A 97 -3.06 -17.92 9.63
N GLY A 98 -2.53 -17.26 8.59
CA GLY A 98 -3.12 -17.29 7.25
C GLY A 98 -4.20 -16.22 7.00
N ILE A 99 -4.50 -15.38 7.98
CA ILE A 99 -5.58 -14.39 7.95
C ILE A 99 -5.02 -12.97 7.96
N TYR A 100 -5.54 -12.12 7.07
CA TYR A 100 -5.31 -10.68 7.05
C TYR A 100 -6.29 -10.00 8.00
N HIS A 101 -5.77 -9.40 9.06
CA HIS A 101 -6.56 -8.61 10.01
C HIS A 101 -6.46 -7.13 9.65
N VAL A 102 -7.56 -6.56 9.18
CA VAL A 102 -7.65 -5.18 8.66
C VAL A 102 -8.42 -4.31 9.67
N PRO A 103 -7.87 -3.17 10.12
CA PRO A 103 -8.56 -2.21 10.96
C PRO A 103 -9.88 -1.71 10.36
N SER A 104 -10.94 -1.68 11.15
CA SER A 104 -12.24 -1.13 10.76
C SER A 104 -12.18 0.35 10.33
N LYS A 105 -11.16 1.10 10.77
CA LYS A 105 -10.90 2.48 10.34
C LYS A 105 -10.47 2.60 8.88
N CYS A 106 -10.05 1.52 8.23
CA CYS A 106 -9.70 1.50 6.81
C CYS A 106 -10.98 1.60 5.96
N ARG A 107 -11.20 2.76 5.33
CA ARG A 107 -12.43 3.07 4.57
C ARG A 107 -12.28 3.01 3.05
N TRP A 108 -11.06 3.00 2.52
CA TRP A 108 -10.83 3.15 1.08
C TRP A 108 -9.93 2.05 0.53
N ILE A 109 -10.29 1.51 -0.64
CA ILE A 109 -9.41 0.72 -1.49
C ILE A 109 -8.86 1.65 -2.57
N LEU A 110 -7.54 1.75 -2.68
CA LEU A 110 -6.89 2.39 -3.83
C LEU A 110 -6.83 1.38 -4.98
N THR A 111 -7.37 1.74 -6.14
CA THR A 111 -7.35 0.91 -7.34
C THR A 111 -6.50 1.55 -8.42
N PHE A 112 -5.79 0.74 -9.18
CA PHE A 112 -4.99 1.20 -10.31
C PHE A 112 -4.98 0.16 -11.42
N ALA A 113 -4.75 0.60 -12.65
CA ALA A 113 -4.51 -0.27 -13.79
C ALA A 113 -3.06 -0.10 -14.25
N ALA A 114 -2.34 -1.22 -14.31
CA ALA A 114 -1.02 -1.30 -14.93
C ALA A 114 -1.17 -1.93 -16.31
N LEU A 115 -0.65 -1.27 -17.35
CA LEU A 115 -0.67 -1.81 -18.70
C LEU A 115 0.26 -3.02 -18.77
N GLN A 116 -0.28 -4.18 -19.11
CA GLN A 116 0.51 -5.34 -19.50
C GLN A 116 0.69 -5.32 -21.02
N ASN A 117 1.86 -5.76 -21.50
CA ASN A 117 2.07 -5.86 -22.94
C ASN A 117 1.01 -6.79 -23.53
N ARG A 118 0.35 -6.32 -24.58
CA ARG A 118 -0.45 -7.19 -25.43
C ARG A 118 0.54 -7.75 -26.45
N ASP A 119 0.64 -9.07 -26.52
CA ASP A 119 1.58 -9.80 -27.39
C ASP A 119 1.78 -9.16 -28.78
#